data_AF-A0AAV4X3N6-F1
#
_entry.id   AF-A0AAV4X3N6-F1
#
_cell.length_a   1.000
_cell.length_b   1.000
_cell.length_c   1.000
_cell.angle_alpha   90.00
_cell.angle_beta   90.00
_cell.angle_gamma   90.00
#
_symmetry.space_group_name_H-M   'P 1'
#
loop_
_entity.id
_entity.type
_entity.pdbx_description
1 polymer ?
#
loop_
_entity_poly.entity_id
_entity_poly.type
_entity_poly.pdbx_seq_one_letter_code
_entity_poly.pdbx_strand_id
1 'polypeptide(L)'
;MIHAPIVGHNLLMDLMLFYQHFYQDLPGSYKIFKSKLHNLFPVIYDTRHIWLHVKSRLPQHAGLPLIYEVFQSPFDDLSTLYSPRIILSNCENYVTEKFLHDSGYDSYITGWSKFSIYVKPQSFKQHLNAVSPFVNKLNLSYSKIRYINLEGDDPVPSVSGFLYVSSRSSNRILNHAELGAMLEKYALVEFQLVKQQRGAIVVTGTIGCYNDILKDFENDADYVVQRYNSLKHSPYINAALWLTAFASGCLIAVLIAKYHAH
;
A
#
# COMPACT_ATOMS: atom_id res chain seq x y z
N MET A 1 -1.11 31.17 -21.43
CA MET A 1 -1.17 29.85 -22.08
C MET A 1 -1.89 28.90 -21.15
N ILE A 2 -2.96 28.25 -21.61
CA ILE A 2 -3.62 27.19 -20.84
C ILE A 2 -2.78 25.94 -21.07
N HIS A 3 -2.04 25.49 -20.06
CA HIS A 3 -1.37 24.19 -20.14
C HIS A 3 -2.44 23.11 -19.99
N ALA A 4 -2.55 22.23 -20.99
CA ALA A 4 -3.40 21.06 -20.89
C ALA A 4 -2.87 20.17 -19.74
N PRO A 5 -3.75 19.61 -18.90
CA PRO A 5 -3.32 18.73 -17.82
C PRO A 5 -2.76 17.42 -18.37
N ILE A 6 -1.69 16.93 -17.75
CA ILE A 6 -1.18 15.58 -18.02
C ILE A 6 -1.97 14.59 -17.17
N VAL A 7 -2.37 13.49 -17.79
CA VAL A 7 -3.05 12.37 -17.13
C VAL A 7 -2.28 11.10 -17.47
N GLY A 8 -1.99 10.29 -16.46
CA GLY A 8 -1.33 9.01 -16.67
C GLY A 8 -1.52 8.07 -15.49
N HIS A 9 -0.91 6.89 -15.52
CA HIS A 9 -1.08 5.85 -14.53
C HIS A 9 0.28 5.45 -13.96
N ASN A 10 0.54 5.74 -12.68
CA ASN A 10 1.83 5.49 -12.04
C ASN A 10 2.99 6.24 -12.73
N LEU A 11 2.79 7.55 -12.96
CA LEU A 11 3.54 8.39 -13.89
C LEU A 11 4.98 8.73 -13.49
N LEU A 12 5.41 8.40 -12.27
CA LEU A 12 6.69 8.89 -11.76
C LEU A 12 7.86 8.50 -12.67
N MET A 13 7.91 7.25 -13.11
CA MET A 13 8.98 6.77 -13.98
C MET A 13 8.90 7.40 -15.36
N ASP A 14 7.70 7.50 -15.93
CA ASP A 14 7.47 8.14 -17.24
C ASP A 14 7.96 9.58 -17.23
N LEU A 15 7.66 10.34 -16.16
CA LEU A 15 8.07 11.72 -16.00
C LEU A 15 9.58 11.85 -15.76
N MET A 16 10.19 10.95 -14.99
CA MET A 16 11.65 10.94 -14.80
C MET A 16 12.40 10.64 -16.09
N LEU A 17 11.96 9.62 -16.84
CA LEU A 17 12.53 9.26 -18.13
C LEU A 17 12.32 10.37 -19.16
N PHE A 18 11.11 10.95 -19.22
CA PHE A 18 10.82 12.08 -20.09
C PHE A 18 11.76 13.24 -19.79
N TYR A 19 11.89 13.59 -18.51
CA TYR A 19 12.73 14.69 -18.06
C TYR A 19 14.18 14.46 -18.49
N GLN A 20 14.74 13.28 -18.18
CA GLN A 20 16.13 12.90 -18.51
C GLN A 20 16.42 12.91 -20.01
N HIS A 21 15.51 12.39 -20.84
CA HIS A 21 15.79 12.15 -22.26
C HIS A 21 15.32 13.28 -23.18
N PHE A 22 14.32 14.06 -22.78
CA PHE A 22 13.69 15.07 -23.64
C PHE A 22 13.71 16.49 -23.09
N TYR A 23 14.16 16.72 -21.85
CA TYR A 23 14.21 18.06 -21.27
C TYR A 23 15.60 18.47 -20.76
N GLN A 24 16.11 17.83 -19.70
CA GLN A 24 17.45 18.06 -19.14
C GLN A 24 17.83 16.92 -18.19
N ASP A 25 19.11 16.83 -17.82
CA ASP A 25 19.54 15.85 -16.82
C ASP A 25 18.78 15.98 -15.50
N LEU A 26 18.42 14.83 -14.90
CA LEU A 26 17.78 14.76 -13.60
C LEU A 26 18.64 15.50 -12.56
N PRO A 27 18.08 16.47 -11.83
CA PRO A 27 18.86 17.23 -10.87
C PRO A 27 19.23 16.35 -9.67
N GLY A 28 20.42 16.56 -9.11
CA GLY A 28 20.91 15.80 -7.94
C GLY A 28 20.14 16.05 -6.63
N SER A 29 19.11 16.90 -6.64
CA SER A 29 18.26 17.17 -5.48
C SER A 29 16.80 16.88 -5.79
N TYR A 30 16.19 16.03 -4.97
CA TYR A 30 14.76 15.71 -5.02
C TYR A 30 13.86 16.95 -4.97
N LYS A 31 14.18 17.93 -4.12
CA LYS A 31 13.41 19.17 -3.99
C LYS A 31 13.46 20.00 -5.28
N ILE A 32 14.64 20.04 -5.93
CA ILE A 32 14.81 20.73 -7.21
C ILE A 32 14.05 19.99 -8.31
N PHE A 33 14.11 18.65 -8.33
CA PHE A 33 13.34 17.85 -9.28
C PHE A 33 11.84 18.15 -9.20
N LYS A 34 11.25 18.12 -8.00
CA LYS A 34 9.82 18.43 -7.80
C LYS A 34 9.45 19.81 -8.33
N SER A 35 10.23 20.83 -7.96
CA SER A 35 9.98 22.21 -8.38
C SER A 35 10.09 22.38 -9.90
N LYS A 36 11.15 21.84 -10.52
CA LYS A 36 11.33 21.93 -11.98
C LYS A 36 10.26 21.16 -12.74
N LEU A 37 9.88 19.97 -12.26
CA LEU A 37 8.84 19.15 -12.87
C LEU A 37 7.47 19.84 -12.80
N HIS A 38 7.11 20.41 -11.65
CA HIS A 38 5.87 21.17 -11.49
C HIS A 38 5.82 22.42 -12.38
N ASN A 39 6.95 23.13 -12.51
CA ASN A 39 7.03 24.28 -13.43
C ASN A 39 6.84 23.87 -14.90
N LEU A 40 7.37 22.70 -15.29
CA LEU A 40 7.22 22.17 -16.65
C LEU A 40 5.80 21.67 -16.92
N PHE A 41 5.21 21.00 -15.93
CA PHE A 41 3.88 20.42 -16.00
C PHE A 41 3.04 20.89 -14.81
N PRO A 42 2.35 22.03 -14.94
CA PRO A 42 1.65 22.66 -13.82
C PRO A 42 0.47 21.85 -13.27
N VAL A 43 -0.09 20.95 -14.08
CA VAL A 43 -1.24 20.12 -13.67
C VAL A 43 -1.03 18.68 -14.13
N ILE A 44 -0.78 17.79 -13.18
CA ILE A 44 -0.63 16.35 -13.40
C ILE A 44 -1.67 15.59 -12.58
N TYR A 45 -2.27 14.56 -13.18
CA TYR A 45 -3.13 13.60 -12.52
C TYR A 45 -2.58 12.19 -12.69
N ASP A 46 -2.20 11.56 -11.57
CA ASP A 46 -1.87 10.15 -11.52
C ASP A 46 -3.12 9.33 -11.17
N THR A 47 -3.69 8.64 -12.16
CA THR A 47 -4.90 7.83 -12.01
C THR A 47 -4.73 6.70 -11.01
N ARG A 48 -3.52 6.15 -10.82
CA ARG A 48 -3.28 5.12 -9.80
C ARG A 48 -3.47 5.70 -8.40
N HIS A 49 -2.98 6.91 -8.16
CA HIS A 49 -3.16 7.60 -6.89
C HIS A 49 -4.65 7.89 -6.62
N ILE A 50 -5.38 8.37 -7.62
CA ILE A 50 -6.82 8.66 -7.53
C ILE A 50 -7.58 7.37 -7.18
N TRP A 51 -7.29 6.24 -7.83
CA TRP A 51 -7.93 4.95 -7.59
C TRP A 51 -7.74 4.39 -6.19
N LEU A 52 -6.50 4.40 -5.70
CA LEU A 52 -6.22 3.95 -4.35
C LEU A 52 -6.98 4.75 -3.28
N HIS A 53 -7.42 5.97 -3.61
CA HIS A 53 -8.21 6.81 -2.71
C HIS A 53 -9.73 6.73 -2.92
N VAL A 54 -10.22 6.57 -4.16
CA VAL A 54 -11.66 6.66 -4.46
C VAL A 54 -12.38 5.32 -4.37
N LYS A 55 -11.77 4.20 -4.75
CA LYS A 55 -12.44 2.88 -4.75
C LYS A 55 -11.67 1.87 -3.91
N SER A 56 -12.10 1.69 -2.65
CA SER A 56 -11.54 0.71 -1.70
C SER A 56 -11.80 -0.77 -2.05
N ARG A 57 -12.54 -1.05 -3.13
CA ARG A 57 -12.99 -2.40 -3.50
C ARG A 57 -12.11 -3.12 -4.52
N LEU A 58 -11.16 -2.42 -5.15
CA LEU A 58 -10.20 -3.04 -6.06
C LEU A 58 -8.96 -3.51 -5.28
N PRO A 59 -8.38 -4.66 -5.64
CA PRO A 59 -7.09 -5.08 -5.08
C PRO A 59 -6.05 -3.96 -5.23
N GLN A 60 -5.24 -3.71 -4.20
CA GLN A 60 -4.18 -2.68 -4.27
C GLN A 60 -3.16 -2.93 -5.38
N HIS A 61 -3.08 -4.19 -5.83
CA HIS A 61 -2.22 -4.67 -6.92
C HIS A 61 -2.88 -4.65 -8.29
N ALA A 62 -4.11 -4.14 -8.41
CA ALA A 62 -4.80 -4.08 -9.68
C ALA A 62 -4.01 -3.20 -10.65
N GLY A 63 -3.55 -3.81 -11.75
CA GLY A 63 -2.95 -3.10 -12.87
C GLY A 63 -4.00 -2.34 -13.68
N LEU A 64 -3.53 -1.43 -14.54
CA LEU A 64 -4.38 -0.64 -15.44
C LEU A 64 -5.38 -1.49 -16.27
N PRO A 65 -5.02 -2.68 -16.82
CA PRO A 65 -5.98 -3.49 -17.58
C PRO A 65 -7.15 -4.00 -16.72
N LEU A 66 -6.86 -4.51 -15.51
CA LEU A 66 -7.89 -5.00 -14.59
C LEU A 66 -8.81 -3.86 -14.14
N ILE A 67 -8.22 -2.70 -13.87
CA ILE A 67 -8.97 -1.47 -13.57
C ILE A 67 -9.93 -1.17 -14.71
N TYR A 68 -9.42 -1.11 -15.95
CA TYR A 68 -10.22 -0.83 -17.15
C TYR A 68 -11.37 -1.83 -17.32
N GLU A 69 -11.10 -3.13 -17.16
CA GLU A 69 -12.11 -4.19 -17.24
C GLU A 69 -13.21 -4.03 -16.20
N VAL A 70 -12.87 -3.70 -14.95
CA VAL A 70 -13.85 -3.48 -13.89
C VAL A 70 -14.72 -2.24 -14.18
N PHE A 71 -14.17 -1.23 -14.86
CA PHE A 71 -14.97 -0.08 -15.30
C PHE A 71 -15.82 -0.38 -16.54
N GLN A 72 -15.48 -1.36 -17.35
CA GLN A 72 -16.34 -1.80 -18.46
C GLN A 72 -17.49 -2.69 -17.97
N SER A 73 -17.23 -3.56 -16.99
CA SER A 73 -18.16 -4.54 -16.45
C SER A 73 -18.21 -4.45 -14.92
N PRO A 74 -18.92 -3.46 -14.36
CA PRO A 74 -18.91 -3.23 -12.92
C PRO A 74 -19.66 -4.32 -12.17
N PHE A 75 -19.27 -4.52 -10.92
CA PHE A 75 -19.97 -5.40 -9.99
C PHE A 75 -21.37 -4.93 -9.56
N ASP A 76 -21.77 -3.71 -9.94
CA ASP A 76 -23.02 -3.08 -9.55
C ASP A 76 -23.50 -2.15 -10.68
N ASP A 77 -24.74 -2.32 -11.15
CA ASP A 77 -25.32 -1.72 -12.37
C ASP A 77 -25.25 -0.19 -12.41
N LEU A 78 -25.09 0.45 -11.26
CA LEU A 78 -25.08 1.91 -11.11
C LEU A 78 -23.73 2.56 -11.46
N SER A 79 -22.64 1.80 -11.54
CA SER A 79 -21.29 2.38 -11.63
C SER A 79 -20.73 2.56 -13.04
N THR A 80 -21.46 2.14 -14.09
CA THR A 80 -21.14 2.43 -15.52
C THR A 80 -22.12 3.31 -16.25
N LEU A 81 -23.26 3.66 -15.64
CA LEU A 81 -24.33 4.37 -16.35
C LEU A 81 -23.89 5.74 -16.92
N TYR A 82 -22.77 6.28 -16.45
CA TYR A 82 -22.26 7.60 -16.80
C TYR A 82 -20.81 7.60 -17.30
N SER A 83 -20.30 6.44 -17.75
CA SER A 83 -18.98 6.37 -18.39
C SER A 83 -18.94 7.25 -19.65
N PRO A 84 -17.83 7.94 -19.93
CA PRO A 84 -17.73 8.81 -21.10
C PRO A 84 -17.81 8.00 -22.38
N ARG A 85 -18.57 8.51 -23.36
CA ARG A 85 -18.50 8.02 -24.74
C ARG A 85 -17.35 8.74 -25.44
N ILE A 86 -16.26 8.03 -25.71
CA ILE A 86 -15.16 8.53 -26.52
C ILE A 86 -15.42 8.14 -27.97
N ILE A 87 -15.37 9.13 -28.86
CA ILE A 87 -15.46 8.93 -30.31
C ILE A 87 -14.05 9.11 -30.85
N LEU A 88 -13.43 8.03 -31.31
CA LEU A 88 -12.12 8.07 -31.95
C LEU A 88 -12.26 8.31 -33.46
N SER A 89 -11.25 8.94 -34.04
CA SER A 89 -11.09 9.13 -35.49
C SER A 89 -9.74 8.60 -35.92
N ASN A 90 -9.68 7.71 -36.92
CA ASN A 90 -8.44 7.10 -37.46
C ASN A 90 -7.73 6.10 -36.52
N CYS A 91 -8.36 5.73 -35.39
CA CYS A 91 -7.83 4.76 -34.42
C CYS A 91 -8.97 3.92 -33.82
N GLU A 92 -9.97 3.52 -34.63
CA GLU A 92 -11.14 2.78 -34.13
C GLU A 92 -10.77 1.41 -33.55
N ASN A 93 -9.64 0.84 -33.99
CA ASN A 93 -9.09 -0.41 -33.50
C ASN A 93 -8.86 -0.40 -31.97
N TYR A 94 -8.50 0.73 -31.37
CA TYR A 94 -8.35 0.85 -29.90
C TYR A 94 -9.67 0.74 -29.13
N VAL A 95 -10.83 0.83 -29.80
CA VAL A 95 -12.13 0.57 -29.16
C VAL A 95 -12.50 -0.91 -29.24
N THR A 96 -12.18 -1.56 -30.36
CA THR A 96 -12.63 -2.92 -30.66
C THR A 96 -11.67 -3.99 -30.15
N GLU A 97 -10.38 -3.69 -30.09
CA GLU A 97 -9.31 -4.64 -29.75
C GLU A 97 -8.51 -4.17 -28.53
N LYS A 98 -7.92 -5.13 -27.82
CA LYS A 98 -7.07 -4.86 -26.65
C LYS A 98 -5.59 -4.91 -27.05
N PHE A 99 -4.92 -3.76 -27.06
CA PHE A 99 -3.48 -3.65 -27.32
C PHE A 99 -2.72 -3.44 -26.03
N LEU A 100 -2.71 -4.45 -25.16
CA LEU A 100 -2.01 -4.36 -23.88
C LEU A 100 -0.52 -4.09 -24.11
N HIS A 101 0.04 -3.16 -23.35
CA HIS A 101 1.44 -2.72 -23.44
C HIS A 101 1.79 -1.88 -24.69
N ASP A 102 0.80 -1.47 -25.49
CA ASP A 102 0.97 -0.38 -26.44
C ASP A 102 0.78 0.97 -25.73
N SER A 103 1.76 1.87 -25.85
CA SER A 103 1.73 3.15 -25.14
C SER A 103 0.54 4.04 -25.52
N GLY A 104 0.07 3.95 -26.77
CA GLY A 104 -1.11 4.68 -27.26
C GLY A 104 -2.40 4.14 -26.62
N TYR A 105 -2.56 2.83 -26.64
CA TYR A 105 -3.68 2.15 -26.00
C TYR A 105 -3.71 2.35 -24.48
N ASP A 106 -2.56 2.21 -23.80
CA ASP A 106 -2.44 2.41 -22.36
C ASP A 106 -2.76 3.87 -21.97
N SER A 107 -2.35 4.85 -22.78
CA SER A 107 -2.73 6.25 -22.61
C SER A 107 -4.23 6.47 -22.79
N TYR A 108 -4.84 5.84 -23.79
CA TYR A 108 -6.28 5.89 -24.06
C TYR A 108 -7.11 5.34 -22.89
N ILE A 109 -6.84 4.11 -22.43
CA ILE A 109 -7.59 3.48 -21.33
C ILE A 109 -7.35 4.20 -20.00
N THR A 110 -6.18 4.82 -19.81
CA THR A 110 -5.88 5.66 -18.64
C THR A 110 -6.74 6.92 -18.63
N GLY A 111 -6.81 7.61 -19.77
CA GLY A 111 -7.67 8.79 -19.95
C GLY A 111 -9.14 8.46 -19.74
N TRP A 112 -9.62 7.36 -20.32
CA TRP A 112 -10.99 6.90 -20.13
C TRP A 112 -11.30 6.57 -18.67
N SER A 113 -10.42 5.82 -18.00
CA SER A 113 -10.57 5.44 -16.60
C SER A 113 -10.69 6.67 -15.67
N LYS A 114 -9.95 7.76 -15.93
CA LYS A 114 -10.07 9.02 -15.16
C LYS A 114 -11.49 9.61 -15.18
N PHE A 115 -12.28 9.36 -16.20
CA PHE A 115 -13.64 9.90 -16.31
C PHE A 115 -14.70 8.90 -15.83
N SER A 116 -14.39 7.60 -15.82
CA SER A 116 -15.29 6.53 -15.36
C SER A 116 -15.40 6.39 -13.82
N ILE A 117 -14.85 7.32 -13.04
CA ILE A 117 -14.84 7.30 -11.56
C ILE A 117 -16.23 7.43 -10.95
N TYR A 118 -17.15 8.08 -11.65
CA TYR A 118 -18.34 8.64 -11.05
C TYR A 118 -19.56 7.75 -11.23
N VAL A 119 -20.29 7.55 -10.13
CA VAL A 119 -21.53 6.75 -10.06
C VAL A 119 -22.75 7.59 -10.48
N LYS A 120 -22.58 8.87 -10.81
CA LYS A 120 -23.65 9.82 -11.16
C LYS A 120 -23.18 10.74 -12.29
N PRO A 121 -24.09 11.30 -13.11
CA PRO A 121 -23.72 12.23 -14.16
C PRO A 121 -23.23 13.51 -13.49
N GLN A 122 -22.00 13.89 -13.76
CA GLN A 122 -21.40 15.11 -13.24
C GLN A 122 -21.13 16.07 -14.39
N SER A 123 -21.37 17.36 -14.19
CA SER A 123 -20.84 18.39 -15.08
C SER A 123 -19.32 18.35 -15.11
N PHE A 124 -18.70 18.91 -16.14
CA PHE A 124 -17.24 19.00 -16.23
C PHE A 124 -16.63 19.73 -15.02
N LYS A 125 -17.29 20.79 -14.52
CA LYS A 125 -16.86 21.53 -13.32
C LYS A 125 -16.87 20.65 -12.07
N GLN A 126 -17.89 19.81 -11.90
CA GLN A 126 -17.95 18.88 -10.78
C GLN A 126 -16.86 17.80 -10.86
N HIS A 127 -16.58 17.28 -12.06
CA HIS A 127 -15.45 16.36 -12.28
C HIS A 127 -14.13 16.99 -11.85
N LEU A 128 -13.83 18.22 -12.29
CA LEU A 128 -12.61 18.93 -11.91
C LEU A 128 -12.52 19.15 -10.39
N ASN A 129 -13.62 19.56 -9.76
CA ASN A 129 -13.66 19.76 -8.32
C ASN A 129 -13.40 18.45 -7.56
N ALA A 130 -13.97 17.34 -8.00
CA ALA A 130 -13.81 16.05 -7.34
C ALA A 130 -12.38 15.48 -7.50
N VAL A 131 -11.67 15.77 -8.59
CA VAL A 131 -10.26 15.38 -8.75
C VAL A 131 -9.27 16.40 -8.19
N SER A 132 -9.72 17.61 -7.83
CA SER A 132 -8.85 18.69 -7.35
C SER A 132 -7.91 18.30 -6.18
N PRO A 133 -8.30 17.45 -5.21
CA PRO A 133 -7.40 17.05 -4.13
C PRO A 133 -6.22 16.17 -4.59
N PHE A 134 -6.26 15.64 -5.81
CA PHE A 134 -5.26 14.72 -6.37
C PHE A 134 -4.33 15.40 -7.39
N VAL A 135 -4.52 16.69 -7.65
CA VAL A 135 -3.65 17.48 -8.53
C VAL A 135 -2.21 17.40 -8.03
N ASN A 136 -1.28 17.17 -8.96
CA ASN A 136 0.16 17.21 -8.72
C ASN A 136 0.67 16.23 -7.64
N LYS A 137 -0.10 15.15 -7.42
CA LYS A 137 0.28 14.03 -6.55
C LYS A 137 0.60 12.81 -7.39
N LEU A 138 1.88 12.44 -7.44
CA LEU A 138 2.36 11.28 -8.19
C LEU A 138 2.33 10.04 -7.32
N ASN A 139 1.79 8.94 -7.81
CA ASN A 139 1.73 7.70 -7.04
C ASN A 139 3.15 7.15 -6.77
N LEU A 140 3.39 6.74 -5.53
CA LEU A 140 4.57 5.98 -5.15
C LEU A 140 4.16 4.55 -4.83
N SER A 141 4.28 3.71 -5.84
CA SER A 141 4.11 2.28 -5.68
C SER A 141 5.20 1.73 -4.77
N TYR A 142 4.86 0.77 -3.94
CA TYR A 142 5.83 0.03 -3.14
C TYR A 142 6.65 0.89 -2.14
N SER A 143 6.04 1.94 -1.57
CA SER A 143 6.67 2.81 -0.56
C SER A 143 5.77 3.01 0.67
N LYS A 144 6.38 3.30 1.83
CA LYS A 144 5.67 3.73 3.06
C LYS A 144 4.99 5.10 2.88
N ILE A 145 5.49 5.90 1.94
CA ILE A 145 4.90 7.14 1.47
C ILE A 145 4.07 6.82 0.23
N ARG A 146 2.78 7.20 0.22
CA ARG A 146 1.86 6.80 -0.85
C ARG A 146 1.99 7.60 -2.14
N TYR A 147 2.45 8.85 -2.05
CA TYR A 147 2.56 9.74 -3.18
C TYR A 147 3.62 10.82 -2.96
N ILE A 148 4.13 11.38 -4.05
CA ILE A 148 4.94 12.61 -4.05
C ILE A 148 4.01 13.77 -4.29
N ASN A 149 4.08 14.81 -3.46
CA ASN A 149 3.32 16.04 -3.63
C ASN A 149 4.18 17.11 -4.31
N LEU A 150 4.03 17.37 -5.61
CA LEU A 150 4.93 18.27 -6.32
C LEU A 150 4.86 19.73 -5.86
N GLU A 151 3.74 20.16 -5.28
CA GLU A 151 3.54 21.55 -4.82
C GLU A 151 4.03 21.80 -3.38
N GLY A 152 4.21 20.75 -2.58
CA GLY A 152 4.50 20.91 -1.17
C GLY A 152 5.23 19.71 -0.56
N ASP A 153 5.07 19.53 0.74
CA ASP A 153 5.67 18.41 1.44
C ASP A 153 4.94 17.11 1.13
N ASP A 154 5.72 16.03 1.10
CA ASP A 154 5.20 14.68 0.92
C ASP A 154 4.45 14.23 2.18
N PRO A 155 3.47 13.32 2.05
CA PRO A 155 2.73 12.84 3.22
C PRO A 155 3.66 12.11 4.18
N VAL A 156 3.38 12.25 5.47
CA VAL A 156 4.06 11.49 6.51
C VAL A 156 3.83 9.98 6.26
N PRO A 157 4.88 9.14 6.32
CA PRO A 157 4.73 7.70 6.18
C PRO A 157 3.65 7.16 7.12
N SER A 158 2.81 6.25 6.63
CA SER A 158 1.86 5.56 7.50
C SER A 158 2.64 4.67 8.47
N VAL A 159 2.69 5.06 9.74
CA VAL A 159 3.29 4.23 10.78
C VAL A 159 2.31 3.10 11.09
N SER A 160 2.46 1.95 10.43
CA SER A 160 1.87 0.72 10.96
C SER A 160 2.72 0.25 12.14
N GLY A 161 2.06 -0.27 13.18
CA GLY A 161 2.77 -0.92 14.27
C GLY A 161 3.54 -2.16 13.80
N PHE A 162 4.33 -2.73 14.70
CA PHE A 162 4.96 -4.02 14.47
C PHE A 162 3.96 -5.15 14.77
N LEU A 163 4.00 -6.20 13.96
CA LEU A 163 3.34 -7.48 14.22
C LEU A 163 4.36 -8.47 14.76
N TYR A 164 3.88 -9.40 15.57
CA TYR A 164 4.65 -10.55 16.05
C TYR A 164 3.98 -11.82 15.56
N VAL A 165 4.73 -12.63 14.83
CA VAL A 165 4.30 -13.93 14.32
C VAL A 165 5.02 -15.03 15.09
N SER A 166 4.30 -16.04 15.54
CA SER A 166 4.86 -17.25 16.14
C SER A 166 4.09 -18.47 15.68
N SER A 167 4.73 -19.65 15.68
CA SER A 167 3.97 -20.89 15.49
C SER A 167 3.11 -21.20 16.71
N ARG A 168 1.93 -21.78 16.50
CA ARG A 168 1.08 -22.31 17.56
C ARG A 168 1.70 -23.55 18.22
N SER A 169 2.51 -24.30 17.47
CA SER A 169 3.28 -25.43 18.01
C SER A 169 4.57 -24.93 18.67
N SER A 170 4.74 -25.23 19.95
CA SER A 170 5.90 -24.79 20.75
C SER A 170 7.25 -25.30 20.25
N ASN A 171 7.24 -26.39 19.46
CA ASN A 171 8.44 -27.04 18.95
C ASN A 171 8.76 -26.67 17.50
N ARG A 172 7.89 -25.92 16.82
CA ARG A 172 8.09 -25.54 15.42
C ARG A 172 8.92 -24.26 15.34
N ILE A 173 9.98 -24.34 14.55
CA ILE A 173 10.85 -23.20 14.25
C ILE A 173 10.34 -22.51 12.98
N LEU A 174 10.38 -21.18 12.96
CA LEU A 174 10.06 -20.39 11.78
C LEU A 174 11.30 -20.24 10.90
N ASN A 175 11.22 -20.68 9.65
CA ASN A 175 12.26 -20.41 8.65
C ASN A 175 11.85 -19.24 7.75
N HIS A 176 12.86 -18.65 7.09
CA HIS A 176 12.68 -17.45 6.28
C HIS A 176 11.82 -17.72 5.03
N ALA A 177 11.94 -18.90 4.42
CA ALA A 177 11.23 -19.26 3.20
C ALA A 177 9.73 -19.45 3.44
N GLU A 178 9.34 -20.20 4.47
CA GLU A 178 7.94 -20.42 4.87
C GLU A 178 7.26 -19.10 5.23
N LEU A 179 7.94 -18.25 6.01
CA LEU A 179 7.39 -16.97 6.42
C LEU A 179 7.28 -15.99 5.23
N GLY A 180 8.23 -16.06 4.28
CA GLY A 180 8.16 -15.33 3.03
C GLY A 180 6.96 -15.76 2.17
N ALA A 181 6.78 -17.06 1.95
CA ALA A 181 5.64 -17.62 1.21
C ALA A 181 4.31 -17.29 1.88
N MET A 182 4.25 -17.35 3.21
CA MET A 182 3.07 -16.99 4.00
C MET A 182 2.66 -15.51 3.79
N LEU A 183 3.65 -14.61 3.67
CA LEU A 183 3.45 -13.17 3.58
C LEU A 183 3.42 -12.65 2.14
N GLU A 184 3.70 -13.49 1.15
CA GLU A 184 3.81 -13.13 -0.27
C GLU A 184 2.55 -12.44 -0.83
N LYS A 185 1.38 -12.85 -0.34
CA LYS A 185 0.09 -12.26 -0.75
C LYS A 185 -0.10 -10.81 -0.29
N TYR A 186 0.75 -10.30 0.61
CA TYR A 186 0.64 -8.95 1.15
C TYR A 186 1.68 -7.99 0.57
N ALA A 187 1.24 -6.79 0.22
CA ALA A 187 2.11 -5.74 -0.27
C ALA A 187 3.06 -5.22 0.81
N LEU A 188 4.35 -5.05 0.46
CA LEU A 188 5.32 -4.31 1.28
C LEU A 188 5.44 -4.83 2.70
N VAL A 189 5.68 -6.13 2.83
CA VAL A 189 5.93 -6.75 4.11
C VAL A 189 7.41 -7.08 4.24
N GLU A 190 8.04 -6.55 5.28
CA GLU A 190 9.38 -6.93 5.70
C GLU A 190 9.28 -7.66 7.03
N PHE A 191 10.17 -8.61 7.26
CA PHE A 191 10.17 -9.34 8.52
C PHE A 191 11.57 -9.74 8.96
N GLN A 192 11.71 -9.87 10.27
CA GLN A 192 12.94 -10.30 10.91
C GLN A 192 12.63 -11.42 11.90
N LEU A 193 13.34 -12.53 11.78
CA LEU A 193 13.26 -13.63 12.74
C LEU A 193 13.89 -13.20 14.07
N VAL A 194 13.23 -13.53 15.18
CA VAL A 194 13.74 -13.32 16.54
C VAL A 194 14.80 -14.37 16.87
N LYS A 195 15.71 -14.08 17.81
CA LYS A 195 16.70 -15.04 18.30
C LYS A 195 16.01 -16.37 18.68
N GLN A 196 16.62 -17.49 18.31
CA GLN A 196 16.08 -18.86 18.39
C GLN A 196 14.94 -19.20 17.41
N GLN A 197 14.58 -18.29 16.49
CA GLN A 197 13.63 -18.53 15.39
C GLN A 197 12.24 -19.03 15.86
N ARG A 198 11.87 -18.73 17.12
CA ARG A 198 10.54 -19.06 17.69
C ARG A 198 9.47 -18.02 17.40
N GLY A 199 9.85 -16.94 16.73
CA GLY A 199 8.96 -15.86 16.34
C GLY A 199 9.62 -14.94 15.33
N ALA A 200 8.82 -14.05 14.75
CA ALA A 200 9.26 -13.05 13.80
C ALA A 200 8.56 -11.72 14.09
N ILE A 201 9.31 -10.63 13.92
CA ILE A 201 8.76 -9.28 13.91
C ILE A 201 8.46 -8.94 12.46
N VAL A 202 7.23 -8.54 12.17
CA VAL A 202 6.74 -8.22 10.84
C VAL A 202 6.38 -6.74 10.79
N VAL A 203 6.84 -6.04 9.75
CA VAL A 203 6.55 -4.64 9.46
C VAL A 203 5.80 -4.58 8.14
N THR A 204 4.67 -3.88 8.15
CA THR A 204 3.85 -3.67 6.97
C THR A 204 4.07 -2.30 6.36
N GLY A 205 3.88 -2.14 5.05
CA GLY A 205 3.97 -0.85 4.37
C GLY A 205 2.76 0.05 4.59
N THR A 206 1.61 -0.52 5.00
CA THR A 206 0.36 0.23 5.22
C THR A 206 -0.43 -0.29 6.41
N ILE A 207 -1.23 0.58 7.02
CA ILE A 207 -2.16 0.19 8.09
C ILE A 207 -3.28 -0.76 7.61
N GLY A 208 -3.62 -0.72 6.32
CA GLY A 208 -4.58 -1.65 5.72
C GLY A 208 -4.02 -3.07 5.75
N CYS A 209 -2.83 -3.25 5.19
CA CYS A 209 -2.10 -4.52 5.25
C CYS A 209 -1.90 -5.02 6.68
N TYR A 210 -1.56 -4.13 7.63
CA TYR A 210 -1.47 -4.46 9.05
C TYR A 210 -2.75 -5.12 9.59
N ASN A 211 -3.91 -4.53 9.29
CA ASN A 211 -5.20 -5.04 9.75
C ASN A 211 -5.62 -6.30 8.98
N ASP A 212 -5.33 -6.38 7.68
CA ASP A 212 -5.63 -7.54 6.85
C ASP A 212 -4.88 -8.78 7.34
N ILE A 213 -3.58 -8.65 7.67
CA ILE A 213 -2.81 -9.76 8.26
C ILE A 213 -3.41 -10.17 9.60
N LEU A 214 -3.74 -9.23 10.49
CA LEU A 214 -4.36 -9.58 11.79
C LEU A 214 -5.67 -10.34 11.62
N LYS A 215 -6.49 -9.94 10.64
CA LYS A 215 -7.79 -10.56 10.36
C LYS A 215 -7.64 -11.94 9.73
N ASP A 216 -6.76 -12.07 8.73
CA ASP A 216 -6.56 -13.33 8.02
C ASP A 216 -5.98 -14.43 8.92
N PHE A 217 -5.16 -14.04 9.91
CA PHE A 217 -4.51 -14.97 10.83
C PHE A 217 -5.20 -15.10 12.20
N GLU A 218 -6.38 -14.50 12.38
CA GLU A 218 -7.10 -14.52 13.67
C GLU A 218 -7.41 -15.97 14.12
N ASN A 219 -7.77 -16.83 13.16
CA ASN A 219 -8.15 -18.23 13.39
C ASN A 219 -7.23 -19.22 12.66
N ASP A 220 -6.00 -18.82 12.35
CA ASP A 220 -5.06 -19.69 11.65
C ASP A 220 -4.62 -20.88 12.53
N ALA A 221 -4.53 -22.06 11.90
CA ALA A 221 -4.22 -23.31 12.58
C ALA A 221 -2.74 -23.40 12.98
N ASP A 222 -1.84 -22.88 12.14
CA ASP A 222 -0.40 -23.08 12.26
C ASP A 222 0.31 -21.90 12.94
N TYR A 223 -0.20 -20.69 12.72
CA TYR A 223 0.42 -19.44 13.13
C TYR A 223 -0.47 -18.63 14.06
N VAL A 224 0.19 -17.85 14.90
CA VAL A 224 -0.41 -16.84 15.76
C VAL A 224 0.21 -15.50 15.39
N VAL A 225 -0.62 -14.58 14.89
CA VAL A 225 -0.22 -13.21 14.59
C VAL A 225 -0.87 -12.27 15.59
N GLN A 226 -0.06 -11.43 16.23
CA GLN A 226 -0.55 -10.46 17.21
C GLN A 226 0.22 -9.14 17.12
N ARG A 227 -0.32 -8.10 17.75
CA ARG A 227 0.38 -6.82 17.86
C ARG A 227 1.67 -7.01 18.68
N TYR A 228 2.78 -6.48 18.18
CA TYR A 228 4.04 -6.55 18.91
C TYR A 228 3.95 -5.73 20.20
N ASN A 229 4.35 -6.34 21.31
CA ASN A 229 4.47 -5.70 22.61
C ASN A 229 5.89 -5.95 23.15
N SER A 230 6.62 -4.88 23.45
CA SER A 230 8.01 -4.94 23.90
C SER A 230 8.17 -5.67 25.24
N LEU A 231 7.17 -5.60 26.13
CA LEU A 231 7.20 -6.30 27.42
C LEU A 231 7.00 -7.81 27.24
N LYS A 232 5.96 -8.19 26.49
CA LYS A 232 5.57 -9.60 26.29
C LYS A 232 6.57 -10.36 25.41
N HIS A 233 7.15 -9.71 24.42
CA HIS A 233 7.98 -10.35 23.40
C HIS A 233 9.49 -10.12 23.61
N SER A 234 9.89 -9.43 24.68
CA SER A 234 11.31 -9.32 25.03
C SER A 234 11.78 -10.57 25.78
N PRO A 235 12.85 -11.24 25.30
CA PRO A 235 13.40 -12.41 25.98
C PRO A 235 13.96 -12.05 27.37
N TYR A 236 14.52 -10.84 27.52
CA TYR A 236 15.10 -10.37 28.78
C TYR A 236 14.03 -10.08 29.84
N ILE A 237 12.91 -9.48 29.43
CA ILE A 237 11.81 -9.14 30.35
C ILE A 237 11.10 -10.42 30.79
N ASN A 238 10.86 -11.36 29.88
CA ASN A 238 10.31 -12.66 30.26
C ASN A 238 11.24 -13.42 31.22
N ALA A 239 12.56 -13.42 30.98
CA ALA A 239 13.51 -14.05 31.90
C ALA A 239 13.48 -13.38 33.29
N ALA A 240 13.44 -12.05 33.35
CA ALA A 240 13.32 -11.32 34.61
C ALA A 240 12.02 -11.65 35.35
N LEU A 241 10.89 -11.70 34.64
CA LEU A 241 9.59 -12.09 35.22
C LEU A 241 9.63 -13.51 35.79
N TRP A 242 10.17 -14.48 35.04
CA TRP A 242 10.34 -15.85 35.52
C TRP A 242 11.24 -15.95 36.75
N LEU A 243 12.35 -15.22 36.77
CA LEU A 243 13.23 -15.16 37.94
C LEU A 243 12.52 -14.58 39.16
N THR A 244 11.74 -13.51 38.99
CA THR A 244 10.99 -12.91 40.11
C THR A 244 9.88 -13.83 40.63
N ALA A 245 9.17 -14.52 39.73
CA ALA A 245 8.14 -15.50 40.10
C ALA A 245 8.74 -16.72 40.81
N PHE A 246 9.92 -17.17 40.38
CA PHE A 246 10.64 -18.26 41.03
C PHE A 246 11.12 -17.84 42.43
N ALA A 247 11.72 -16.66 42.56
CA ALA A 247 12.19 -16.14 43.84
C ALA A 247 11.04 -15.94 44.83
N SER A 248 9.91 -15.40 44.40
CA SER A 248 8.72 -15.23 45.25
C SER A 248 8.11 -16.58 45.65
N GLY A 249 8.04 -17.54 44.73
CA GLY A 249 7.59 -18.91 45.02
C GLY A 249 8.48 -19.60 46.06
N CYS A 250 9.80 -19.49 45.94
CA CYS A 250 10.74 -20.00 46.93
C CYS A 250 10.54 -19.35 48.31
N LEU A 251 10.32 -18.04 48.35
CA LEU A 251 10.11 -17.31 49.60
C LEU A 251 8.83 -17.73 50.31
N ILE A 252 7.74 -17.92 49.56
CA ILE A 252 6.46 -18.45 50.08
C ILE A 252 6.65 -19.88 50.60
N ALA A 253 7.35 -20.74 49.87
CA ALA A 253 7.62 -22.12 50.31
C ALA A 253 8.40 -22.17 51.63
N VAL A 254 9.41 -21.29 51.80
CA VAL A 254 10.15 -21.17 53.06
C VAL A 254 9.27 -20.69 54.21
N LEU A 255 8.36 -19.74 53.97
CA LEU A 255 7.43 -19.26 54.98
C LEU A 255 6.43 -20.35 55.41
N ILE A 256 5.90 -21.13 54.45
CA ILE A 256 5.00 -22.26 54.73
C ILE A 256 5.75 -23.34 55.52
N ALA A 257 6.98 -23.67 55.14
CA ALA A 257 7.81 -24.64 55.86
C ALA A 257 8.10 -24.20 57.30
N LYS A 258 8.36 -22.91 57.52
CA LYS A 258 8.52 -22.35 58.87
C LYS A 258 7.22 -22.36 59.68
N TYR A 259 6.08 -22.13 59.04
CA TYR A 259 4.77 -22.16 59.70
C TYR A 259 4.37 -23.56 60.16
N HIS A 260 4.69 -24.61 59.38
CA HIS A 260 4.41 -26.01 59.76
C HIS A 260 5.42 -26.63 60.73
N ALA A 261 6.55 -25.96 60.98
CA ALA A 261 7.57 -26.42 61.94
C ALA A 261 7.34 -25.92 63.38
N HIS A 262 6.30 -25.10 63.59
CA HIS A 262 5.81 -24.64 64.89
C HIS A 262 4.46 -25.27 65.21
#